data_AF-A0A9Q1DPQ6-F1
#
_entry.id   AF-A0A9Q1DPQ6-F1
#
_cell.length_a   1.000
_cell.length_b   1.000
_cell.length_c   1.000
_cell.angle_alpha   90.00
_cell.angle_beta   90.00
_cell.angle_gamma   90.00
#
_symmetry.space_group_name_H-M   'P 1'
#
loop_
_entity.id
_entity.type
_entity.pdbx_description
1 polymer ?
#
loop_
_entity_poly.entity_id
_entity_poly.type
_entity_poly.pdbx_seq_one_letter_code
_entity_poly.pdbx_strand_id
1 'polypeptide(L)'
;MSLSPSPVSSVSSSGGPVGSSSSGSVAIPQRIHHMAASHVNITSNVLRSYEHWDTADKLSRESQEFFQELNSIMEPLTQHSSMTELVRYVRQGLHWLRIEAQLL
;
A
#
# COMPACT_ATOMS: atom_id res chain seq x y z
N MET A 1 -24.28 3.82 9.91
CA MET A 1 -23.71 4.14 8.58
C MET A 1 -24.69 3.59 7.56
N SER A 2 -25.51 4.45 6.94
CA SER A 2 -26.65 4.06 6.09
C SER A 2 -26.20 3.74 4.68
N LEU A 3 -26.62 2.59 4.14
CA LEU A 3 -26.45 2.21 2.73
C LEU A 3 -27.72 2.62 1.97
N SER A 4 -27.64 3.63 1.13
CA SER A 4 -28.72 4.00 0.21
C SER A 4 -28.63 3.17 -1.08
N PRO A 5 -29.71 2.51 -1.54
CA PRO A 5 -29.79 2.00 -2.91
C PRO A 5 -30.54 3.02 -3.78
N SER A 6 -30.02 3.30 -4.98
CA SER A 6 -30.73 4.07 -6.01
C SER A 6 -31.10 3.19 -7.21
N PRO A 7 -32.22 3.48 -7.90
CA PRO A 7 -33.11 2.46 -8.43
C PRO A 7 -32.81 2.04 -9.86
N VAL A 8 -33.17 0.80 -10.18
CA VAL A 8 -33.29 0.28 -11.56
C VAL A 8 -34.36 1.08 -12.32
N SER A 9 -33.95 1.76 -13.39
CA SER A 9 -34.87 2.37 -14.34
C SER A 9 -34.96 1.47 -15.57
N SER A 10 -36.05 0.71 -15.65
CA SER A 10 -36.51 0.04 -16.86
C SER A 10 -37.30 1.02 -17.72
N VAL A 11 -36.77 1.37 -18.90
CA VAL A 11 -37.60 1.89 -20.00
C VAL A 11 -37.10 1.37 -21.34
N SER A 12 -38.02 0.73 -22.04
CA SER A 12 -37.93 0.24 -23.42
C SER A 12 -38.17 1.37 -24.42
N SER A 13 -37.41 1.41 -25.52
CA SER A 13 -37.92 1.95 -26.79
C SER A 13 -37.06 1.52 -27.98
N SER A 14 -37.76 0.91 -28.93
CA SER A 14 -37.40 0.47 -30.28
C SER A 14 -36.87 1.56 -31.23
N GLY A 15 -35.94 1.16 -32.11
CA GLY A 15 -35.95 1.55 -33.53
C GLY A 15 -34.93 2.60 -34.00
N GLY A 16 -34.03 2.18 -34.92
CA GLY A 16 -33.33 3.07 -35.87
C GLY A 16 -31.86 2.71 -36.14
N PRO A 17 -31.45 2.35 -37.38
CA PRO A 17 -30.05 2.20 -37.76
C PRO A 17 -29.44 3.55 -38.19
N VAL A 18 -28.12 3.56 -38.40
CA VAL A 18 -27.22 4.56 -39.02
C VAL A 18 -26.71 5.74 -38.17
N GLY A 19 -25.36 5.81 -38.05
CA GLY A 19 -24.64 6.99 -37.57
C GLY A 19 -23.22 6.70 -37.08
N SER A 20 -22.27 6.62 -38.01
CA SER A 20 -20.83 6.45 -37.74
C SER A 20 -20.20 7.66 -37.04
N SER A 21 -19.83 7.47 -35.77
CA SER A 21 -18.65 8.07 -35.14
C SER A 21 -18.16 7.09 -34.08
N SER A 22 -17.28 6.15 -34.46
CA SER A 22 -16.64 5.24 -33.50
C SER A 22 -15.59 6.01 -32.68
N SER A 23 -16.07 6.90 -31.81
CA SER A 23 -15.30 7.42 -30.70
C SER A 23 -14.75 6.22 -29.93
N GLY A 24 -13.43 6.06 -29.92
CA GLY A 24 -12.72 4.87 -29.43
C GLY A 24 -12.86 4.64 -27.94
N SER A 25 -14.07 4.29 -27.49
CA SER A 25 -14.38 3.93 -26.11
C SER A 25 -14.59 2.42 -26.05
N VAL A 26 -13.76 1.76 -25.24
CA VAL A 26 -13.87 0.32 -24.99
C VAL A 26 -14.82 0.12 -23.82
N ALA A 27 -15.92 -0.61 -24.04
CA ALA A 27 -16.82 -1.00 -22.97
C ALA A 27 -16.17 -2.10 -22.11
N ILE A 28 -15.88 -1.79 -20.84
CA ILE A 28 -15.28 -2.72 -19.89
C ILE A 28 -16.35 -3.19 -18.89
N PRO A 29 -16.56 -4.49 -18.71
CA PRO A 29 -17.46 -4.99 -17.68
C PRO A 29 -17.03 -4.53 -16.28
N GLN A 30 -17.99 -4.15 -15.45
CA GLN A 30 -17.74 -3.60 -14.10
C GLN A 30 -16.82 -4.48 -13.25
N ARG A 31 -16.96 -5.81 -13.32
CA ARG A 31 -16.08 -6.73 -12.59
C ARG A 31 -14.61 -6.60 -13.02
N ILE A 32 -14.36 -6.48 -14.33
CA ILE A 32 -13.02 -6.33 -14.89
C ILE A 32 -12.42 -4.98 -14.49
N HIS A 33 -13.22 -3.91 -14.52
CA HIS A 33 -12.80 -2.59 -14.04
C HIS A 33 -12.39 -2.61 -12.55
N HIS A 34 -13.20 -3.22 -11.68
CA HIS A 34 -12.86 -3.35 -10.26
C HIS A 34 -11.62 -4.21 -10.03
N MET A 35 -11.47 -5.33 -10.76
CA MET A 35 -10.27 -6.16 -10.69
C MET A 35 -9.02 -5.38 -11.11
N ALA A 36 -9.09 -4.62 -12.19
CA ALA A 36 -7.98 -3.79 -12.65
C ALA A 36 -7.62 -2.71 -11.62
N ALA A 37 -8.61 -2.02 -11.05
CA ALA A 37 -8.39 -1.03 -9.98
C ALA A 37 -7.76 -1.67 -8.73
N SER A 38 -8.25 -2.84 -8.31
CA SER A 38 -7.69 -3.60 -7.18
C SER A 38 -6.24 -4.03 -7.46
N HIS A 39 -5.96 -4.48 -8.68
CA HIS A 39 -4.61 -4.87 -9.09
C HIS A 39 -3.65 -3.68 -9.00
N VAL A 40 -4.02 -2.53 -9.56
CA VAL A 40 -3.22 -1.29 -9.46
C VAL A 40 -2.98 -0.91 -8.00
N ASN A 41 -3.98 -1.04 -7.13
CA ASN A 41 -3.82 -0.73 -5.71
C ASN A 41 -2.79 -1.66 -5.04
N ILE A 42 -2.89 -2.96 -5.27
CA ILE A 42 -1.96 -3.96 -4.69
C ILE A 42 -0.55 -3.73 -5.21
N THR A 43 -0.36 -3.60 -6.53
CA THR A 43 0.98 -3.41 -7.11
C THR A 43 1.59 -2.07 -6.73
N SER A 44 0.78 -1.01 -6.63
CA SER A 44 1.24 0.29 -6.15
C SER A 44 1.68 0.25 -4.68
N ASN A 45 0.98 -0.49 -3.83
CA ASN A 45 1.38 -0.67 -2.44
C ASN A 45 2.72 -1.42 -2.33
N VAL A 46 2.90 -2.48 -3.11
CA VAL A 46 4.17 -3.22 -3.19
C VAL A 46 5.31 -2.28 -3.62
N LEU A 47 5.10 -1.49 -4.67
CA LEU A 47 6.13 -0.56 -5.16
C LEU A 47 6.53 0.46 -4.10
N ARG A 48 5.55 1.11 -3.44
CA ARG A 48 5.83 2.08 -2.36
C ARG A 48 6.56 1.44 -1.18
N SER A 49 6.25 0.18 -0.86
CA SER A 49 6.91 -0.55 0.23
C SER A 49 8.40 -0.74 -0.06
N TYR A 50 8.77 -1.04 -1.32
CA TYR A 50 10.17 -1.11 -1.74
C TYR A 50 10.87 0.26 -1.71
N GLU A 51 10.18 1.32 -2.17
CA GLU A 51 10.72 2.69 -2.12
C GLU A 51 10.98 3.15 -0.68
N HIS A 52 10.05 2.88 0.24
CA HIS A 52 10.22 3.17 1.66
C HIS A 52 11.36 2.37 2.28
N TRP A 53 11.53 1.10 1.90
CA TRP A 53 12.61 0.28 2.40
C TRP A 53 13.99 0.77 1.93
N ASP A 54 14.13 1.10 0.65
CA ASP A 54 15.37 1.66 0.10
C ASP A 54 15.71 3.01 0.75
N THR A 55 14.70 3.83 1.01
CA THR A 55 14.86 5.08 1.76
C THR A 55 15.35 4.81 3.18
N ALA A 56 14.76 3.83 3.87
CA ALA A 56 15.17 3.44 5.22
C ALA A 56 16.62 2.92 5.26
N ASP A 57 17.02 2.06 4.30
CA ASP A 57 18.40 1.54 4.20
C ASP A 57 19.43 2.63 3.93
N LYS A 58 19.06 3.66 3.15
CA LYS A 58 19.91 4.82 2.92
C LYS A 58 20.08 5.65 4.18
N LEU A 59 18.97 6.00 4.84
CA LEU A 59 19.00 6.83 6.04
C LEU A 59 19.66 6.11 7.23
N SER A 60 19.53 4.78 7.34
CA SER A 60 20.16 4.03 8.43
C SER A 60 21.68 4.10 8.39
N ARG A 61 22.29 4.42 7.24
CA ARG A 61 23.75 4.60 7.12
C ARG A 61 24.25 5.85 7.84
N GLU A 62 23.40 6.86 8.02
CA GLU A 62 23.73 8.06 8.80
C GLU A 62 23.79 7.77 10.31
N SER A 63 23.18 6.67 10.75
CA SER A 63 23.14 6.22 12.15
C SER A 63 23.57 4.75 12.26
N GLN A 64 24.61 4.38 11.52
CA GLN A 64 24.99 2.98 11.33
C GLN A 64 25.30 2.24 12.63
N GLU A 65 25.97 2.90 13.59
CA GLU A 65 26.32 2.29 14.88
C GLU A 65 25.07 1.86 15.66
N PHE A 66 24.08 2.75 15.78
CA PHE A 66 22.80 2.46 16.44
C PHE A 66 22.10 1.24 15.82
N PHE A 67 21.97 1.22 14.49
CA PHE A 67 21.30 0.11 13.81
C PHE A 67 22.11 -1.19 13.81
N GLN A 68 23.45 -1.12 13.82
CA GLN A 68 24.31 -2.30 13.98
C GLN A 68 24.13 -2.95 15.35
N GLU A 69 24.12 -2.16 16.42
CA GLU A 69 23.86 -2.67 17.76
C GLU A 69 22.45 -3.26 17.88
N LEU A 70 21.45 -2.57 17.32
CA LEU A 70 20.07 -3.04 17.33
C LEU A 70 19.91 -4.36 16.56
N ASN A 71 20.58 -4.49 15.41
CA ASN A 71 20.59 -5.72 14.62
C ASN A 71 21.31 -6.87 15.34
N SER A 72 22.32 -6.58 16.15
CA SER A 72 23.05 -7.59 16.94
C SER A 72 22.14 -8.29 17.95
N ILE A 73 21.21 -7.56 18.56
CA ILE A 73 20.32 -8.09 19.60
C ILE A 73 18.94 -8.53 19.09
N MET A 74 18.43 -7.93 18.01
CA MET A 74 17.07 -8.19 17.51
C MET A 74 17.01 -8.99 16.20
N GLU A 75 18.16 -9.28 15.58
CA GLU A 75 18.29 -9.70 14.18
C GLU A 75 17.88 -8.58 13.19
N PRO A 76 18.59 -8.39 12.07
CA PRO A 76 18.20 -7.39 11.07
C PRO A 76 16.84 -7.72 10.47
N LEU A 77 15.98 -6.69 10.37
CA LEU A 77 14.72 -6.82 9.66
C LEU A 77 14.97 -7.03 8.17
N THR A 78 14.10 -7.83 7.56
CA THR A 78 14.03 -8.05 6.10
C THR A 78 12.63 -7.75 5.59
N GLN A 79 12.48 -7.68 4.26
CA GLN A 79 11.17 -7.56 3.59
C GLN A 79 10.19 -8.68 3.93
N HIS A 80 10.71 -9.83 4.37
CA HIS A 80 9.92 -11.01 4.70
C HIS A 80 9.75 -11.21 6.21
N SER A 81 10.29 -10.31 7.04
CA SER A 81 10.10 -10.36 8.48
C SER A 81 8.61 -10.25 8.84
N SER A 82 8.22 -10.98 9.87
CA SER A 82 6.88 -10.95 10.41
C SER A 82 6.57 -9.61 11.11
N MET A 83 5.28 -9.31 11.24
CA MET A 83 4.82 -8.13 11.99
C MET A 83 5.28 -8.18 13.46
N THR A 84 5.41 -9.38 14.04
CA THR A 84 5.89 -9.56 15.42
C THR A 84 7.34 -9.14 15.56
N GLU A 85 8.21 -9.55 14.63
CA GLU A 85 9.62 -9.15 14.60
C GLU A 85 9.75 -7.65 14.41
N LEU A 86 9.00 -7.07 13.45
CA LEU A 86 8.97 -5.62 13.22
C LEU A 86 8.60 -4.85 14.50
N VAL A 87 7.51 -5.25 15.17
CA VAL A 87 7.04 -4.56 16.39
C VAL A 87 8.08 -4.66 17.51
N ARG A 88 8.74 -5.81 17.69
CA ARG A 88 9.78 -5.97 18.71
C ARG A 88 11.01 -5.12 18.40
N TYR A 89 11.48 -5.14 17.15
CA TYR A 89 12.61 -4.35 16.67
C TYR A 89 12.37 -2.85 16.91
N VAL A 90 11.21 -2.34 16.48
CA VAL A 90 10.83 -0.93 16.67
C VAL A 90 10.69 -0.57 18.15
N ARG A 91 10.10 -1.43 18.98
CA ARG A 91 10.00 -1.19 20.43
C ARG A 91 11.37 -1.07 21.09
N GLN A 92 12.30 -1.95 20.71
CA GLN A 92 13.65 -1.93 21.26
C GLN A 92 14.40 -0.66 20.85
N GLY A 93 14.36 -0.28 19.56
CA GLY A 93 14.96 0.96 19.09
C GLY A 93 14.36 2.20 19.77
N LEU A 94 13.03 2.26 19.88
CA LEU A 94 12.36 3.37 20.60
C LEU A 94 12.71 3.41 22.09
N HIS A 95 12.94 2.26 22.72
CA HIS A 95 13.36 2.21 24.11
C HIS A 95 14.75 2.83 24.31
N TRP A 96 15.71 2.50 23.44
CA TRP A 96 17.04 3.11 23.44
C TRP A 96 17.00 4.62 23.24
N LEU A 97 16.24 5.08 22.23
CA LEU A 97 16.07 6.52 21.98
C LEU A 97 15.49 7.27 23.19
N ARG A 98 14.60 6.64 23.97
CA ARG A 98 14.08 7.25 25.20
C ARG A 98 15.12 7.36 26.31
N ILE A 99 16.00 6.36 26.44
CA ILE A 99 17.11 6.41 27.40
C ILE A 99 18.05 7.57 27.03
N GLU A 100 18.47 7.64 25.77
CA GLU A 100 19.38 8.68 25.28
C GLU A 100 18.82 10.10 25.46
N ALA A 101 17.53 10.27 25.18
CA ALA A 101 16.84 11.55 25.34
C ALA A 101 16.51 11.90 26.81
N GLN A 102 16.88 11.07 27.78
CA GLN A 102 16.53 11.22 29.20
C GLN A 102 15.02 11.32 29.45
N LEU A 103 14.23 10.61 28.66
CA LEU A 103 12.76 10.60 28.72
C LEU A 103 12.21 9.40 29.53
N LEU A 104 13.04 8.83 30.42
CA LEU A 104 12.70 7.72 31.31
C LEU A 104 12.86 8.12 32.78
#